data_AF-A0A523VVF1-F1
#
_entry.id   AF-A0A523VVF1-F1
#
_cell.length_a   1.000
_cell.length_b   1.000
_cell.length_c   1.000
_cell.angle_alpha   90.00
_cell.angle_beta   90.00
_cell.angle_gamma   90.00
#
_symmetry.space_group_name_H-M   'P 1'
#
loop_
_entity.id
_entity.type
_entity.pdbx_description
1 polymer ?
#
loop_
_entity_poly.entity_id
_entity_poly.type
_entity_poly.pdbx_seq_one_letter_code
_entity_poly.pdbx_strand_id
1 'polypeptide(L)' 'MSERPPPICYSCGKSCEASMESTHYCICDIAICHDCINSVKKNDKVWICPHCKEEIGIEESKLFRAT' A
#
# COMPACT_ATOMS: atom_id res chain seq x y z
N MET A 1 5.92 -5.29 -24.70
CA MET A 1 5.78 -5.68 -23.28
C MET A 1 4.74 -4.75 -22.70
N SER A 2 3.57 -5.25 -22.26
CA SER A 2 2.58 -4.38 -21.62
C SER A 2 3.03 -4.12 -20.20
N GLU A 3 3.79 -3.04 -20.02
CA GLU A 3 4.18 -2.55 -18.71
C GLU A 3 2.88 -2.14 -18.00
N ARG A 4 2.49 -2.87 -16.95
CA ARG A 4 1.35 -2.46 -16.13
C ARG A 4 1.71 -1.12 -15.49
N PRO A 5 0.81 -0.13 -15.54
CA PRO A 5 1.11 1.17 -14.97
C PRO A 5 1.48 1.03 -13.49
N PRO A 6 2.41 1.87 -12.99
CA PRO A 6 2.79 1.83 -11.59
C PRO A 6 1.56 2.09 -10.71
N PRO A 7 1.52 1.48 -9.51
CA PRO A 7 0.39 1.67 -8.61
C PRO A 7 0.31 3.12 -8.16
N ILE A 8 -0.92 3.63 -8.04
CA ILE A 8 -1.19 4.99 -7.56
C ILE A 8 -1.67 4.91 -6.12
N CYS A 9 -1.10 5.73 -5.25
CA CYS A 9 -1.54 5.81 -3.86
C CYS A 9 -2.99 6.32 -3.77
N TYR A 10 -3.87 5.55 -3.16
CA TYR A 10 -5.27 5.91 -2.96
C TYR A 10 -5.45 7.16 -2.08
N SER A 11 -4.50 7.43 -1.18
CA SER A 11 -4.57 8.56 -0.24
C SER A 11 -4.12 9.89 -0.86
N CYS A 12 -2.98 9.91 -1.58
CA CYS A 12 -2.39 11.14 -2.11
C CYS A 12 -2.44 11.27 -3.64
N GLY A 13 -2.88 10.23 -4.37
CA GLY A 13 -2.98 10.23 -5.83
C GLY A 13 -1.63 10.23 -6.56
N LYS A 14 -0.51 10.10 -5.86
CA LYS A 14 0.83 10.04 -6.46
C LYS A 14 1.18 8.64 -6.93
N SER A 15 2.00 8.54 -7.98
CA SER A 15 2.61 7.28 -8.41
C SER A 15 3.54 6.73 -7.32
N CYS A 16 3.41 5.44 -7.04
CA CYS A 16 4.27 4.70 -6.12
C CYS A 16 5.47 4.05 -6.82
N GLU A 17 5.76 4.37 -8.08
CA GLU A 17 6.84 3.77 -8.88
C GLU A 17 8.19 3.79 -8.16
N ALA A 18 8.56 4.93 -7.57
CA ALA A 18 9.82 5.09 -6.83
C ALA A 18 9.84 4.39 -5.46
N SER A 19 8.68 3.96 -4.95
CA SER A 19 8.50 3.40 -3.61
C SER A 19 7.76 2.07 -3.63
N MET A 20 7.84 1.29 -4.72
CA MET A 20 7.08 0.05 -4.87
C MET A 20 7.39 -0.97 -3.76
N GLU A 21 8.65 -1.02 -3.31
CA GLU A 21 9.09 -1.92 -2.24
C GLU A 21 8.47 -1.59 -0.87
N SER A 22 8.15 -0.32 -0.64
CA SER A 22 7.54 0.20 0.60
C SER A 22 6.06 0.55 0.44
N THR A 23 5.46 0.18 -0.69
CA THR A 23 4.03 0.37 -0.95
C THR A 23 3.23 -0.78 -0.34
N HIS A 24 2.11 -0.43 0.30
CA HIS A 24 1.20 -1.36 0.94
C HIS A 24 -0.01 -1.59 0.05
N TYR A 25 -0.35 -2.85 -0.16
CA TYR A 25 -1.43 -3.26 -1.06
C TYR A 25 -2.56 -3.91 -0.28
N CYS A 26 -3.78 -3.65 -0.73
CA CYS A 26 -4.97 -4.38 -0.30
C CYS A 26 -5.46 -5.29 -1.43
N ILE A 27 -6.06 -6.43 -1.06
CA ILE A 27 -6.71 -7.35 -2.00
C ILE A 27 -7.86 -6.72 -2.79
N CYS A 28 -8.42 -5.59 -2.31
CA CYS A 28 -9.41 -4.80 -3.03
C CYS A 28 -8.81 -3.87 -4.12
N ASP A 29 -7.58 -4.14 -4.55
CA ASP A 29 -6.87 -3.47 -5.66
C ASP A 29 -6.55 -1.98 -5.39
N ILE A 30 -6.25 -1.64 -4.13
CA ILE A 30 -5.72 -0.32 -3.78
C ILE A 30 -4.27 -0.41 -3.30
N ALA A 31 -3.54 0.67 -3.52
CA ALA A 31 -2.18 0.85 -3.01
C ALA A 31 -2.12 2.08 -2.10
N ILE A 32 -1.31 2.01 -1.05
CA ILE A 32 -0.99 3.11 -0.15
C ILE A 32 0.53 3.25 -0.11
N CYS A 33 1.04 4.42 -0.48
CA CYS A 33 2.48 4.68 -0.39
C CYS A 33 2.94 4.73 1.07
N HIS A 34 4.24 4.51 1.27
CA HIS A 34 4.88 4.59 2.58
C HIS A 34 4.60 5.90 3.32
N ASP A 35 4.56 7.03 2.61
CA ASP A 35 4.29 8.34 3.23
C ASP A 35 2.87 8.45 3.78
N CYS A 36 1.91 7.77 3.16
CA CYS A 36 0.50 7.82 3.54
C CYS A 36 0.07 6.69 4.48
N ILE A 37 0.90 5.66 4.68
CA ILE A 37 0.52 4.51 5.51
C ILE A 37 0.18 4.94 6.94
N ASN A 38 0.92 5.90 7.49
CA ASN A 38 0.71 6.38 8.86
C ASN A 38 -0.67 7.03 9.07
N SER A 39 -1.32 7.52 8.00
CA SER A 39 -2.67 8.10 8.08
C SER A 39 -3.78 7.03 8.13
N VAL A 40 -3.50 5.81 7.67
CA VAL A 40 -4.46 4.69 7.62
C VAL A 40 -4.09 3.57 8.60
N LYS A 41 -2.92 3.69 9.23
CA LYS A 41 -2.39 2.75 10.21
C LYS A 41 -3.20 2.81 11.51
N LYS A 42 -3.61 1.64 12.01
CA LYS A 42 -4.27 1.52 13.32
C LYS A 42 -3.25 1.32 14.44
N ASN A 43 -2.21 0.53 14.17
CA ASN A 43 -1.10 0.25 15.10
C ASN A 43 0.13 -0.24 14.33
N ASP A 44 1.22 -0.57 15.02
CA ASP A 44 2.50 -1.00 14.40
C ASP A 44 2.45 -2.30 13.60
N LYS A 45 1.35 -3.05 13.67
CA LYS A 45 1.19 -4.33 12.97
C LYS A 45 0.19 -4.26 11.84
N VAL A 46 -0.85 -3.43 11.95
CA VAL A 46 -1.97 -3.40 10.99
C VAL A 46 -2.37 -1.98 10.57
N TRP A 47 -2.83 -1.87 9.33
CA TRP A 47 -3.50 -0.70 8.79
C TRP A 47 -4.91 -1.05 8.32
N ILE A 48 -5.79 -0.06 8.28
CA ILE A 48 -7.18 -0.22 7.84
C ILE A 48 -7.28 0.30 6.42
N CYS A 49 -7.72 -0.54 5.49
CA CYS A 49 -7.96 -0.12 4.12
C CYS A 49 -8.98 1.03 4.08
N PRO A 50 -8.66 2.21 3.53
CA PRO A 50 -9.62 3.32 3.46
C PRO A 50 -10.81 3.00 2.53
N HIS A 51 -10.66 2.04 1.62
CA HIS A 51 -11.70 1.61 0.68
C HIS A 51 -12.62 0.52 1.27
N CYS A 52 -12.11 -0.69 1.53
CA CYS A 52 -12.92 -1.83 2.02
C CYS A 52 -13.02 -1.93 3.55
N LYS A 53 -12.27 -1.12 4.31
CA LYS A 53 -12.23 -1.13 5.79
C LYS A 53 -11.69 -2.40 6.44
N GLU A 54 -11.09 -3.30 5.67
CA GLU A 54 -10.40 -4.48 6.22
C GLU A 54 -9.12 -4.10 6.97
N GLU A 55 -8.81 -4.88 8.00
CA GLU A 55 -7.54 -4.82 8.71
C GLU A 55 -6.50 -5.69 7.99
N ILE A 56 -5.38 -5.07 7.64
CA ILE A 56 -4.34 -5.70 6.83
C ILE A 56 -3.01 -5.52 7.55
N GLY A 57 -2.22 -6.58 7.66
CA GLY A 57 -0.90 -6.46 8.26
C GLY A 57 0.06 -5.64 7.41
N ILE A 58 0.84 -4.79 8.06
CA ILE A 58 1.77 -3.85 7.40
C ILE A 58 2.86 -4.60 6.63
N GLU A 59 3.42 -5.66 7.20
CA GLU A 59 4.49 -6.43 6.55
C GLU A 59 3.96 -7.37 5.47
N GLU A 60 2.79 -7.97 5.68
CA GLU A 60 2.15 -8.87 4.72
C GLU A 60 1.52 -8.15 3.52
N SER A 61 1.22 -6.86 3.65
CA SER A 61 0.72 -6.02 2.55
C SER A 61 1.81 -5.50 1.60
N LYS A 62 3.11 -5.68 1.91
CA LYS A 62 4.18 -5.29 0.99
C LYS A 62 4.42 -6.40 -0.04
N LEU A 63 4.55 -6.03 -1.31
CA LEU A 63 4.83 -6.99 -2.40
C LEU A 63 6.23 -7.60 -2.29
N PHE A 64 7.20 -6.82 -1.80
CA PHE A 64 8.58 -7.25 -1.67
C PHE A 64 8.90 -7.44 -0.19
N ARG A 65 9.04 -8.70 0.22
CA ARG A 65 9.64 -9.03 1.51
C ARG A 65 11.13 -8.79 1.37
N ALA A 66 11.66 -7.81 2.10
CA ALA A 66 13.11 -7.73 2.28
C ALA A 66 13.54 -9.06 2.93
N THR A 67 14.28 -9.86 2.16
CA THR A 67 14.85 -11.14 2.63
C THR A 67 15.87 -10.90 3.73
#